data_AF-A0A401V1U3-F1
#
_entry.id   AF-A0A401V1U3-F1
#
_cell.length_a   1.000
_cell.length_b   1.000
_cell.length_c   1.000
_cell.angle_alpha   90.00
_cell.angle_beta   90.00
_cell.angle_gamma   90.00
#
_symmetry.space_group_name_H-M   'P 1'
#
loop_
_entity.id
_entity.type
_entity.pdbx_description
1 polymer ?
#
loop_
_entity_poly.entity_id
_entity_poly.type
_entity_poly.pdbx_seq_one_letter_code
_entity_poly.pdbx_strand_id
1 'polypeptide(L)'
;MLVGAGASASHVVQLQHGAGNAAVARWVAGLAHTASTLVQRSPAADLIATRTSLGALDETALGADLATRARGGDATFVQSVLDELWSTDRDDVALAICTALDDAALGVLVASEDGRRLVDRMFDELTSGSVGDDEQQQADRLLRTKGATRSPESFEQALATAKVFPFRLPGITVMSDAIIQAERRPEGRIWVKQPVRVQYDEMFAEETRTLPLDVFISGIELPEDEIVGVRLYDLGGTLVHRPALILLQLSNEADTRTLTKIAEVAGIGLTLGTGSLAGLGIEASMTARVLLWADRAALALGTIASVVAEHRGEIVERHGDTGRTFLRYVDMVQSATAIYGFARTALTMASLVSGLRGSADGLRGAVSSADDPAAAVLRETDDVLARADEIMGARGGGPRPGGTEPETPTTPTTSPTTPSPTPDTPGPAPETPGPEPPGPGPDAPGPVPEPPAPAEPAVPRGFREDGTAPRTGSPSRPVYSQGQDPTCGPVSAGMAIETMGQPHDMAELVKSAGPDGMYISDLLSLVQRHHIDARMNLTATVGDLGAATSSAAGGNPAIALIRMPPGSSHAFHYVVVDGVTTRLGQQVVAVRNPWGTQYFELLDSFTKKFTGQAIMINYSF
;
A
#
# COMPACT_ATOMS: atom_id res chain seq x y z
N MET A 1 39.56 41.08 15.86
CA MET A 1 39.35 42.48 15.45
C MET A 1 40.33 42.84 14.32
N LEU A 2 40.21 42.22 13.13
CA LEU A 2 40.92 42.60 11.90
C LEU A 2 40.51 41.72 10.70
N VAL A 3 39.23 41.73 10.30
CA VAL A 3 38.84 41.37 8.93
C VAL A 3 37.62 42.21 8.59
N GLY A 4 37.85 43.33 7.89
CA GLY A 4 36.81 44.30 7.58
C GLY A 4 37.32 45.46 6.73
N ALA A 5 38.33 45.21 5.88
CA ALA A 5 38.79 46.20 4.92
C ALA A 5 38.73 45.54 3.54
N GLY A 6 37.61 45.73 2.85
CA GLY A 6 37.56 45.53 1.41
C GLY A 6 38.67 46.37 0.80
N ALA A 7 39.64 45.73 0.18
CA ALA A 7 40.73 46.44 -0.46
C ALA A 7 40.15 47.25 -1.62
N SER A 8 40.14 48.58 -1.47
CA SER A 8 39.68 49.47 -2.52
C SER A 8 40.62 49.38 -3.72
N ALA A 9 40.10 49.62 -4.93
CA ALA A 9 40.90 49.68 -6.16
C ALA A 9 42.11 50.62 -6.04
N SER A 10 42.00 51.67 -5.22
CA SER A 10 43.10 52.59 -4.89
C SER A 10 44.28 51.92 -4.18
N HIS A 11 44.04 50.88 -3.36
CA HIS A 11 45.11 50.16 -2.67
C HIS A 11 45.89 49.26 -3.64
N VAL A 12 45.21 48.63 -4.60
CA VAL A 12 45.85 47.85 -5.67
C VAL A 12 46.73 48.74 -6.55
N VAL A 13 46.22 49.92 -6.92
CA VAL A 13 46.96 50.90 -7.73
C VAL A 13 48.18 51.44 -6.97
N GLN A 14 48.06 51.75 -5.67
CA GLN A 14 49.21 52.15 -4.86
C GLN A 14 50.27 51.03 -4.74
N LEU A 15 49.83 49.78 -4.53
CA LEU A 15 50.74 48.64 -4.45
C LEU A 15 51.46 48.40 -5.78
N GLN A 16 50.75 48.58 -6.89
CA GLN A 16 51.28 48.47 -8.24
C GLN A 16 52.34 49.56 -8.53
N HIS A 17 52.04 50.81 -8.19
CA HIS A 17 52.98 51.93 -8.42
C HIS A 17 54.21 51.88 -7.51
N GLY A 18 54.06 51.45 -6.26
CA GLY A 18 55.16 51.44 -5.29
C GLY A 18 56.06 50.21 -5.37
N ALA A 19 55.49 49.02 -5.60
CA ALA A 19 56.19 47.75 -5.47
C ALA A 19 56.14 46.87 -6.73
N GLY A 20 55.48 47.33 -7.79
CA GLY A 20 55.41 46.67 -9.08
C GLY A 20 54.46 45.47 -9.12
N ASN A 21 54.25 44.95 -10.33
CA ASN A 21 53.26 43.90 -10.61
C ASN A 21 53.52 42.59 -9.84
N ALA A 22 54.78 42.27 -9.50
CA ALA A 22 55.13 41.07 -8.74
C ALA A 22 54.63 41.13 -7.28
N ALA A 23 54.54 42.32 -6.69
CA ALA A 23 53.96 42.50 -5.36
C ALA A 23 52.44 42.37 -5.38
N VAL A 24 51.79 42.93 -6.42
CA VAL A 24 50.36 42.74 -6.67
C VAL A 24 50.01 41.27 -6.86
N ALA A 25 50.78 40.54 -7.67
CA ALA A 25 50.56 39.12 -7.90
C ALA A 25 50.67 38.27 -6.62
N ARG A 26 51.66 38.54 -5.75
CA ARG A 26 51.79 37.85 -4.45
C ARG A 26 50.67 38.21 -3.47
N TRP A 27 50.21 39.46 -3.47
CA TRP A 27 49.09 39.88 -2.63
C TRP A 27 47.76 39.26 -3.09
N VAL A 28 47.50 39.22 -4.40
CA VAL A 28 46.34 38.51 -4.97
C VAL A 28 46.42 37.01 -4.69
N ALA A 29 47.59 36.39 -4.86
CA ALA A 29 47.79 34.98 -4.50
C ALA A 29 47.59 34.73 -3.00
N GLY A 30 48.01 35.66 -2.14
CA GLY A 30 47.78 35.62 -0.70
C GLY A 30 46.30 35.77 -0.33
N LEU A 31 45.55 36.61 -1.04
CA LEU A 31 44.09 36.70 -0.87
C LEU A 31 43.36 35.45 -1.36
N ALA A 32 43.79 34.86 -2.48
CA ALA A 32 43.24 33.60 -2.98
C ALA A 32 43.54 32.43 -2.03
N HIS A 33 44.71 32.43 -1.38
CA HIS A 33 45.07 31.46 -0.35
C HIS A 33 44.24 31.68 0.92
N THR A 34 44.10 32.94 1.38
CA THR A 34 43.27 33.30 2.55
C THR A 34 41.78 32.97 2.32
N ALA A 35 41.27 33.22 1.11
CA ALA A 35 39.91 32.87 0.69
C ALA A 35 39.71 31.34 0.57
N SER A 36 40.73 30.59 0.10
CA SER A 36 40.70 29.12 0.12
C SER A 36 40.77 28.54 1.53
N THR A 37 41.47 29.18 2.46
CA THR A 37 41.47 28.76 3.88
C THR A 37 40.21 29.18 4.65
N LEU A 38 39.38 30.08 4.11
CA LEU A 38 38.13 30.53 4.74
C LEU A 38 36.89 29.71 4.36
N VAL A 39 37.02 28.77 3.42
CA VAL A 39 36.00 27.76 3.15
C VAL A 39 36.67 26.39 3.32
N GLN A 40 36.90 25.98 4.57
CA GLN A 40 37.09 24.56 4.83
C GLN A 40 35.80 23.86 4.43
N ARG A 41 35.81 23.21 3.27
CA ARG A 41 34.72 22.34 2.85
C ARG A 41 34.59 21.24 3.89
N SER A 42 33.36 20.96 4.32
CA SER A 42 33.10 19.82 5.18
C SER A 42 33.45 18.54 4.41
N PRO A 43 33.89 17.46 5.08
CA PRO A 43 34.11 16.18 4.40
C PRO A 43 32.85 15.68 3.67
N ALA A 44 31.65 16.11 4.10
CA ALA A 44 30.39 15.90 3.42
C ALA A 44 30.32 16.64 2.07
N ALA A 45 30.60 17.95 2.07
CA ALA A 45 30.64 18.77 0.85
C ALA A 45 31.69 18.26 -0.15
N ASP A 46 32.83 17.76 0.34
CA ASP A 46 33.85 17.15 -0.52
C ASP A 46 33.32 15.87 -1.18
N LEU A 47 32.65 14.98 -0.43
CA LEU A 47 32.06 13.76 -1.00
C LEU A 47 31.00 14.09 -2.07
N ILE A 48 30.09 15.02 -1.78
CA ILE A 48 29.08 15.48 -2.75
C ILE A 48 29.77 16.00 -4.02
N ALA A 49 30.77 16.87 -3.88
CA ALA A 49 31.49 17.42 -5.01
C ALA A 49 32.21 16.35 -5.86
N THR A 50 32.67 15.25 -5.27
CA THR A 50 33.25 14.13 -6.05
C THR A 50 32.21 13.34 -6.84
N ARG A 51 30.94 13.42 -6.46
CA ARG A 51 29.80 12.79 -7.14
C ARG A 51 29.03 13.75 -8.03
N THR A 52 29.40 15.02 -8.10
CA THR A 52 28.79 16.01 -8.99
C THR A 52 29.63 16.23 -10.24
N SER A 53 29.05 16.04 -11.42
CA SER A 53 29.67 16.32 -12.72
C SER A 53 28.79 17.25 -13.54
N LEU A 54 29.37 18.35 -14.03
CA LEU A 54 28.65 19.37 -14.82
C LEU A 54 27.39 19.93 -14.13
N GLY A 55 27.36 19.91 -12.80
CA GLY A 55 26.21 20.36 -12.01
C GLY A 55 25.10 19.32 -11.82
N ALA A 56 25.23 18.12 -12.39
CA ALA A 56 24.37 16.98 -12.09
C ALA A 56 25.03 16.12 -11.02
N LEU A 57 24.29 15.79 -9.96
CA LEU A 57 24.72 14.83 -8.95
C LEU A 57 24.51 13.41 -9.49
N ASP A 58 25.37 12.47 -9.07
CA ASP A 58 25.15 11.04 -9.26
C ASP A 58 24.61 10.48 -7.94
N GLU A 59 23.29 10.58 -7.77
CA GLU A 59 22.57 10.25 -6.55
C GLU A 59 22.70 8.76 -6.22
N THR A 60 22.70 7.91 -7.25
CA THR A 60 22.86 6.47 -7.12
C THR A 60 24.25 6.11 -6.59
N ALA A 61 25.32 6.66 -7.18
CA ALA A 61 26.68 6.39 -6.71
C ALA A 61 26.94 6.98 -5.32
N LEU A 62 26.40 8.18 -5.04
CA LEU A 62 26.49 8.79 -3.72
C LEU A 62 25.77 7.93 -2.68
N GLY A 63 24.55 7.48 -2.96
CA GLY A 63 23.78 6.62 -2.07
C GLY A 63 24.47 5.29 -1.77
N ALA A 64 25.12 4.66 -2.76
CA ALA A 64 25.90 3.44 -2.57
C ALA A 64 27.13 3.63 -1.65
N ASP A 65 27.84 4.75 -1.79
CA ASP A 65 28.95 5.11 -0.89
C ASP A 65 28.45 5.31 0.54
N LEU A 66 27.34 6.03 0.69
CA LEU A 66 26.72 6.33 1.99
C LEU A 66 26.18 5.07 2.66
N ALA A 67 25.57 4.15 1.90
CA ALA A 67 25.15 2.85 2.42
C ALA A 67 26.35 2.03 2.95
N THR A 68 27.49 2.08 2.26
CA THR A 68 28.73 1.43 2.72
C THR A 68 29.21 2.02 4.05
N ARG A 69 29.16 3.34 4.19
CA ARG A 69 29.50 4.03 5.45
C ARG A 69 28.51 3.72 6.57
N ALA A 70 27.21 3.70 6.27
CA ALA A 70 26.16 3.32 7.20
C ALA A 70 26.40 1.91 7.76
N ARG A 71 26.71 0.92 6.90
CA ARG A 71 27.09 -0.44 7.34
C ARG A 71 28.33 -0.45 8.23
N GLY A 72 29.27 0.48 8.00
CA GLY A 72 30.46 0.69 8.84
C GLY A 72 30.19 1.38 10.18
N GLY A 73 28.94 1.75 10.47
CA GLY A 73 28.55 2.45 11.71
C GLY A 73 28.68 3.98 11.64
N ASP A 74 28.96 4.55 10.47
CA ASP A 74 29.19 6.00 10.30
C ASP A 74 27.90 6.75 9.95
N ALA A 75 26.82 6.49 10.70
CA ALA A 75 25.49 7.03 10.44
C ALA A 75 25.40 8.55 10.63
N THR A 76 26.21 9.12 11.53
CA THR A 76 26.28 10.58 11.75
C THR A 76 26.85 11.30 10.53
N PHE A 77 27.90 10.75 9.90
CA PHE A 77 28.43 11.33 8.67
C PHE A 77 27.42 11.27 7.53
N VAL A 78 26.71 10.14 7.40
CA VAL A 78 25.65 10.00 6.38
C VAL A 78 24.58 11.09 6.56
N GLN A 79 24.10 11.32 7.78
CA GLN A 79 23.16 12.41 8.07
C GLN A 79 23.72 13.78 7.68
N SER A 80 24.99 14.05 8.00
CA SER A 80 25.64 15.33 7.61
C SER A 80 25.74 15.53 6.11
N VAL A 81 25.84 14.46 5.32
CA VAL A 81 25.81 14.53 3.85
C VAL A 81 24.40 14.86 3.37
N LEU A 82 23.37 14.19 3.90
CA LEU A 82 21.98 14.47 3.56
C LEU A 82 21.59 15.92 3.89
N ASP A 83 22.09 16.49 4.98
CA ASP A 83 21.81 17.88 5.39
C ASP A 83 22.37 18.93 4.41
N GLU A 84 23.45 18.60 3.69
CA GLU A 84 24.07 19.47 2.67
C GLU A 84 23.41 19.35 1.29
N LEU A 85 22.57 18.33 1.08
CA LEU A 85 21.82 18.13 -0.17
C LEU A 85 20.56 19.00 -0.24
N TRP A 86 20.19 19.39 -1.46
CA TRP A 86 18.91 20.01 -1.74
C TRP A 86 17.78 18.99 -1.60
N SER A 87 16.57 19.44 -1.28
CA SER A 87 15.45 18.52 -1.00
C SER A 87 15.15 17.58 -2.16
N THR A 88 15.32 18.02 -3.41
CA THR A 88 15.08 17.22 -4.63
C THR A 88 16.15 16.18 -4.94
N ASP A 89 17.33 16.30 -4.32
CA ASP A 89 18.39 15.30 -4.49
C ASP A 89 18.42 14.35 -3.28
N ARG A 90 17.80 14.78 -2.18
CA ARG A 90 17.94 14.13 -0.87
C ARG A 90 17.07 12.88 -0.77
N ASP A 91 15.86 12.93 -1.31
CA ASP A 91 14.94 11.81 -1.50
C ASP A 91 15.55 10.74 -2.41
N ASP A 92 16.06 11.14 -3.59
CA ASP A 92 16.74 10.24 -4.53
C ASP A 92 17.97 9.55 -3.89
N VAL A 93 18.80 10.30 -3.16
CA VAL A 93 19.93 9.73 -2.43
C VAL A 93 19.47 8.82 -1.29
N ALA A 94 18.40 9.18 -0.56
CA ALA A 94 17.83 8.33 0.49
C ALA A 94 17.29 7.00 -0.07
N LEU A 95 16.64 7.05 -1.24
CA LEU A 95 16.17 5.88 -1.98
C LEU A 95 17.34 4.99 -2.40
N ALA A 96 18.41 5.58 -2.93
CA ALA A 96 19.62 4.86 -3.31
C ALA A 96 20.31 4.19 -2.10
N ILE A 97 20.36 4.86 -0.94
CA ILE A 97 20.87 4.28 0.30
C ILE A 97 20.02 3.07 0.71
N CYS A 98 18.70 3.22 0.76
CA CYS A 98 17.77 2.17 1.19
C CYS A 98 17.82 0.95 0.26
N THR A 99 17.88 1.19 -1.05
CA THR A 99 18.02 0.14 -2.07
C THR A 99 19.32 -0.63 -1.92
N ALA A 100 20.41 0.05 -1.56
CA ALA A 100 21.70 -0.60 -1.35
C ALA A 100 21.75 -1.41 -0.04
N LEU A 101 21.05 -0.99 1.03
CA LEU A 101 21.03 -1.69 2.31
C LEU A 101 20.08 -2.90 2.26
N ASP A 102 20.55 -4.09 2.61
CA ASP A 102 19.69 -5.27 2.80
C ASP A 102 19.05 -5.29 4.21
N ASP A 103 18.12 -6.22 4.45
CA ASP A 103 17.36 -6.28 5.72
C ASP A 103 18.26 -6.56 6.92
N ALA A 104 19.34 -7.32 6.72
CA ALA A 104 20.32 -7.59 7.76
C ALA A 104 21.08 -6.31 8.15
N ALA A 105 21.52 -5.53 7.16
CA ALA A 105 22.17 -4.25 7.38
C ALA A 105 21.25 -3.23 8.05
N LEU A 106 19.99 -3.15 7.62
CA LEU A 106 18.98 -2.31 8.28
C LEU A 106 18.76 -2.74 9.74
N GLY A 107 18.70 -4.05 10.01
CA GLY A 107 18.62 -4.61 11.37
C GLY A 107 19.80 -4.20 12.26
N VAL A 108 21.02 -4.19 11.72
CA VAL A 108 22.21 -3.70 12.44
C VAL A 108 22.14 -2.19 12.68
N LEU A 109 21.66 -1.42 11.71
CA LEU A 109 21.50 0.04 11.86
C LEU A 109 20.52 0.40 12.97
N VAL A 110 19.34 -0.21 13.00
CA VAL A 110 18.32 0.11 14.04
C VAL A 110 18.73 -0.35 15.44
N ALA A 111 19.78 -1.17 15.57
CA ALA A 111 20.33 -1.55 16.87
C ALA A 111 21.08 -0.39 17.56
N SER A 112 21.65 0.56 16.80
CA SER A 112 22.33 1.74 17.34
C SER A 112 21.42 2.98 17.34
N GLU A 113 21.70 3.93 18.23
CA GLU A 113 20.92 5.17 18.30
C GLU A 113 21.11 6.04 17.06
N ASP A 114 22.36 6.24 16.61
CA ASP A 114 22.65 7.01 15.40
C ASP A 114 22.06 6.36 14.14
N GLY A 115 22.05 5.02 14.08
CA GLY A 115 21.46 4.28 12.97
C GLY A 115 19.92 4.38 12.97
N ARG A 116 19.27 4.37 14.14
CA ARG A 116 17.82 4.65 14.22
C ARG A 116 17.47 6.05 13.72
N ARG A 117 18.26 7.06 14.11
CA ARG A 117 18.07 8.45 13.65
C ARG A 117 18.24 8.58 12.13
N LEU A 118 19.22 7.87 11.56
CA LEU A 118 19.38 7.80 10.10
C LEU A 118 18.18 7.15 9.42
N VAL A 119 17.64 6.05 9.99
CA VAL A 119 16.41 5.41 9.48
C VAL A 119 15.20 6.35 9.55
N ASP A 120 15.05 7.12 10.61
CA ASP A 120 13.98 8.13 10.73
C ASP A 120 14.11 9.25 9.72
N ARG A 121 15.34 9.67 9.43
CA ARG A 121 15.64 10.64 8.38
C ARG A 121 15.26 10.07 7.02
N MET A 122 15.75 8.88 6.66
CA MET A 122 15.43 8.24 5.37
C MET A 122 13.93 8.05 5.18
N PHE A 123 13.20 7.63 6.21
CA PHE A 123 11.75 7.49 6.14
C PHE A 123 11.05 8.82 5.84
N ASP A 124 11.46 9.91 6.51
CA ASP A 124 10.88 11.24 6.27
C ASP A 124 11.15 11.73 4.84
N GLU A 125 12.38 11.57 4.34
CA GLU A 125 12.70 11.95 2.94
C GLU A 125 11.84 11.17 1.94
N LEU A 126 11.79 9.83 2.08
CA LEU A 126 11.05 8.92 1.20
C LEU A 126 9.52 9.06 1.29
N THR A 127 9.01 9.80 2.27
CA THR A 127 7.57 10.04 2.43
C THR A 127 7.21 11.50 2.26
N SER A 128 8.16 12.34 1.87
CA SER A 128 7.95 13.76 1.59
C SER A 128 7.75 14.01 0.10
N GLY A 129 7.10 15.12 -0.26
CA GLY A 129 6.96 15.52 -1.66
C GLY A 129 6.16 14.53 -2.52
N SER A 130 6.63 14.30 -3.75
CA SER A 130 5.96 13.42 -4.71
C SER A 130 6.51 12.01 -4.61
N VAL A 131 5.98 11.25 -3.67
CA VAL A 131 6.45 9.89 -3.38
C VAL A 131 6.24 8.96 -4.59
N GLY A 132 7.26 8.23 -5.01
CA GLY A 132 7.25 7.11 -5.96
C GLY A 132 6.90 5.76 -5.31
N ASP A 133 6.59 4.73 -6.09
CA ASP A 133 6.16 3.43 -5.54
C ASP A 133 7.35 2.66 -4.92
N ASP A 134 8.53 2.84 -5.50
CA ASP A 134 9.81 2.37 -4.95
C ASP A 134 10.16 3.07 -3.64
N GLU A 135 9.96 4.39 -3.55
CA GLU A 135 10.13 5.14 -2.30
C GLU A 135 9.17 4.67 -1.22
N GLN A 136 7.88 4.50 -1.56
CA GLN A 136 6.89 3.96 -0.62
C GLN A 136 7.26 2.55 -0.16
N GLN A 137 7.72 1.69 -1.08
CA GLN A 137 8.17 0.34 -0.76
C GLN A 137 9.35 0.36 0.24
N GLN A 138 10.32 1.25 0.03
CA GLN A 138 11.44 1.39 0.97
C GLN A 138 10.97 1.99 2.30
N ALA A 139 10.07 2.97 2.32
CA ALA A 139 9.51 3.55 3.54
C ALA A 139 8.79 2.50 4.40
N ASP A 140 7.96 1.65 3.79
CA ASP A 140 7.27 0.54 4.46
C ASP A 140 8.26 -0.48 5.06
N ARG A 141 9.33 -0.76 4.32
CA ARG A 141 10.41 -1.64 4.75
C ARG A 141 11.17 -1.06 5.95
N LEU A 142 11.41 0.25 5.99
CA LEU A 142 12.00 0.94 7.14
C LEU A 142 11.08 0.87 8.37
N LEU A 143 9.78 1.15 8.22
CA LEU A 143 8.80 1.05 9.31
C LEU A 143 8.72 -0.37 9.89
N ARG A 144 8.71 -1.39 9.02
CA ARG A 144 8.70 -2.80 9.44
C ARG A 144 9.93 -3.13 10.25
N THR A 145 11.11 -2.77 9.74
CA THR A 145 12.39 -2.99 10.43
C THR A 145 12.41 -2.31 11.79
N LYS A 146 11.94 -1.06 11.87
CA LYS A 146 11.91 -0.29 13.10
C LYS A 146 10.90 -0.86 14.10
N GLY A 147 9.70 -1.23 13.65
CA GLY A 147 8.69 -1.88 14.49
C GLY A 147 9.17 -3.21 15.06
N ALA A 148 9.95 -3.97 14.28
CA ALA A 148 10.50 -5.27 14.70
C ALA A 148 11.56 -5.17 15.82
N THR A 149 12.03 -3.96 16.17
CA THR A 149 12.92 -3.75 17.33
C THR A 149 12.21 -4.01 18.66
N ARG A 150 10.88 -3.87 18.71
CA ARG A 150 10.07 -4.24 19.88
C ARG A 150 9.80 -5.74 19.87
N SER A 151 9.76 -6.35 21.06
CA SER A 151 9.31 -7.74 21.17
C SER A 151 7.81 -7.83 20.84
N PRO A 152 7.34 -8.98 20.29
CA PRO A 152 5.92 -9.20 20.06
C PRO A 152 5.03 -8.94 21.28
N GLU A 153 5.48 -9.32 22.46
CA GLU A 153 4.75 -9.15 23.72
C GLU A 153 4.66 -7.67 24.11
N SER A 154 5.75 -6.90 23.93
CA SER A 154 5.73 -5.46 24.14
C SER A 154 4.82 -4.76 23.13
N PHE A 155 4.76 -5.23 21.89
CA PHE A 155 3.87 -4.69 20.87
C PHE A 155 2.41 -4.91 21.25
N GLU A 156 2.04 -6.14 21.64
CA GLU A 156 0.69 -6.46 22.07
C GLU A 156 0.25 -5.64 23.29
N GLN A 157 1.14 -5.46 24.27
CA GLN A 157 0.86 -4.57 25.40
C GLN A 157 0.64 -3.12 24.95
N ALA A 158 1.41 -2.65 23.98
CA ALA A 158 1.28 -1.30 23.45
C ALA A 158 -0.05 -1.10 22.69
N LEU A 159 -0.56 -2.13 21.99
CA LEU A 159 -1.88 -2.07 21.32
C LEU A 159 -3.03 -1.77 22.30
N ALA A 160 -2.94 -2.26 23.55
CA ALA A 160 -4.00 -2.06 24.54
C ALA A 160 -4.10 -0.62 25.05
N THR A 161 -2.99 0.13 25.00
CA THR A 161 -2.88 1.50 25.53
C THR A 161 -2.49 2.51 24.46
N ALA A 162 -2.56 2.13 23.18
CA ALA A 162 -2.13 2.96 22.07
C ALA A 162 -2.94 4.26 22.02
N LYS A 163 -2.23 5.37 21.82
CA LYS A 163 -2.85 6.65 21.44
C LYS A 163 -3.40 6.49 20.04
N VAL A 164 -4.70 6.73 19.85
CA VAL A 164 -5.35 6.60 18.54
C VAL A 164 -5.61 7.98 17.96
N PHE A 165 -4.95 8.28 16.85
CA PHE A 165 -5.13 9.53 16.12
C PHE A 165 -6.20 9.34 15.04
N PRO A 166 -7.31 10.09 15.06
CA PRO A 166 -8.22 10.13 13.93
C PRO A 166 -7.51 10.82 12.76
N PHE A 167 -7.66 10.29 11.55
CA PHE A 167 -7.12 10.90 10.34
C PHE A 167 -8.20 10.95 9.28
N ARG A 168 -8.40 12.17 8.76
CA ARG A 168 -9.34 12.45 7.68
C ARG A 168 -8.92 13.70 6.95
N LEU A 169 -8.80 13.64 5.63
CA LEU A 169 -8.40 14.79 4.83
C LEU A 169 -9.55 15.80 4.70
N PRO A 170 -9.23 17.10 4.57
CA PRO A 170 -10.23 18.11 4.27
C PRO A 170 -10.74 17.94 2.85
N GLY A 171 -12.01 18.27 2.63
CA GLY A 171 -12.66 18.17 1.33
C GLY A 171 -13.86 19.10 1.25
N ILE A 172 -14.29 19.45 0.03
CA ILE A 172 -15.42 20.36 -0.20
C ILE A 172 -16.74 19.85 0.40
N THR A 173 -16.86 18.53 0.58
CA THR A 173 -18.01 17.85 1.20
C THR A 173 -17.67 17.26 2.58
N VAL A 174 -16.43 17.42 3.06
CA VAL A 174 -15.96 16.89 4.34
C VAL A 174 -16.06 18.00 5.39
N MET A 175 -17.13 17.96 6.18
CA MET A 175 -17.37 18.96 7.23
C MET A 175 -16.53 18.73 8.50
N SER A 176 -16.06 17.50 8.70
CA SER A 176 -15.26 17.08 9.85
C SER A 176 -13.97 16.47 9.33
N ASP A 177 -12.88 17.23 9.33
CA ASP A 177 -11.53 16.78 8.98
C ASP A 177 -10.67 16.58 10.24
N ALA A 178 -9.66 15.72 10.15
CA ALA A 178 -8.74 15.42 11.24
C ALA A 178 -7.31 15.28 10.72
N ILE A 179 -6.78 16.34 10.09
CA ILE A 179 -5.39 16.34 9.65
C ILE A 179 -4.43 16.15 10.83
N ILE A 180 -3.36 15.41 10.59
CA ILE A 180 -2.26 15.23 11.53
C ILE A 180 -1.13 16.13 11.06
N GLN A 181 -0.61 16.95 11.95
CA GLN A 181 0.65 17.68 11.74
C GLN A 181 1.73 16.93 12.50
N ALA A 182 2.79 16.52 11.82
CA ALA A 182 3.90 15.83 12.45
C ALA A 182 5.24 16.34 11.93
N GLU A 183 6.25 16.38 12.81
CA GLU A 183 7.61 16.81 12.47
C GLU A 183 8.62 15.97 13.25
N ARG A 184 9.69 15.54 12.58
CA ARG A 184 10.83 14.93 13.28
C ARG A 184 11.57 15.99 14.07
N ARG A 185 11.72 15.76 15.37
CA ARG A 185 12.50 16.56 16.31
C ARG A 185 13.88 15.91 16.56
N PRO A 186 14.81 16.64 17.17
CA PRO A 186 16.04 16.05 17.68
C PRO A 186 15.76 14.83 18.56
N GLU A 187 16.75 13.94 18.70
CA GLU A 187 16.64 12.77 19.59
C GLU A 187 15.60 11.71 19.18
N GLY A 188 15.24 11.66 17.89
CA GLY A 188 14.28 10.66 17.40
C GLY A 188 12.85 10.92 17.89
N ARG A 189 12.57 12.13 18.38
CA ARG A 189 11.22 12.48 18.85
C ARG A 189 10.36 12.85 17.64
N ILE A 190 9.10 12.44 17.64
CA ILE A 190 8.09 12.87 16.66
C ILE A 190 7.16 13.83 17.38
N TRP A 191 7.23 15.11 17.01
CA TRP A 191 6.23 16.07 17.47
C TRP A 191 4.96 15.86 16.65
N VAL A 192 3.81 15.75 17.31
CA VAL A 192 2.51 15.57 16.66
C VAL A 192 1.48 16.53 17.24
N LYS A 193 0.66 17.11 16.36
CA LYS A 193 -0.45 17.99 16.71
C LYS A 193 -1.67 17.72 15.83
N GLN A 194 -2.85 17.85 16.42
CA GLN A 194 -4.12 17.90 15.68
C GLN A 194 -4.86 19.22 15.93
N PRO A 195 -5.74 19.64 15.02
CA PRO A 195 -6.55 20.83 15.23
C PRO A 195 -7.47 20.72 16.46
N VAL A 196 -7.62 21.81 17.21
CA VAL A 196 -8.52 21.89 18.40
C VAL A 196 -9.95 21.43 18.09
N ARG A 197 -10.45 21.69 16.87
CA ARG A 197 -11.81 21.27 16.45
C ARG A 197 -12.01 19.76 16.53
N VAL A 198 -10.97 18.96 16.28
CA VAL A 198 -11.04 17.48 16.31
C VAL A 198 -11.44 16.98 17.70
N GLN A 199 -10.98 17.64 18.77
CA GLN A 199 -11.27 17.28 20.14
C GLN A 199 -12.78 17.27 20.47
N TYR A 200 -13.53 18.20 19.87
CA TYR A 200 -14.94 18.44 20.19
C TYR A 200 -15.89 17.86 19.14
N ASP A 201 -15.38 17.24 18.09
CA ASP A 201 -16.19 16.63 17.04
C ASP A 201 -16.65 15.23 17.49
N GLU A 202 -17.97 15.00 17.48
CA GLU A 202 -18.56 13.73 17.89
C GLU A 202 -18.10 12.56 17.01
N MET A 203 -17.75 12.80 15.75
CA MET A 203 -17.24 11.78 14.83
C MET A 203 -15.95 11.13 15.34
N PHE A 204 -15.10 11.89 16.05
CA PHE A 204 -13.78 11.46 16.52
C PHE A 204 -13.73 11.18 18.02
N ALA A 205 -14.88 11.21 18.70
CA ALA A 205 -14.93 11.17 20.17
C ALA A 205 -14.35 9.89 20.78
N GLU A 206 -14.39 8.76 20.07
CA GLU A 206 -13.79 7.50 20.55
C GLU A 206 -12.26 7.62 20.61
N GLU A 207 -11.65 8.17 19.57
CA GLU A 207 -10.21 8.28 19.40
C GLU A 207 -9.65 9.39 20.28
N THR A 208 -10.30 10.56 20.33
CA THR A 208 -9.81 11.70 21.10
C THR A 208 -9.80 11.46 22.60
N ARG A 209 -10.60 10.51 23.12
CA ARG A 209 -10.52 10.05 24.53
C ARG A 209 -9.22 9.32 24.86
N THR A 210 -8.53 8.78 23.86
CA THR A 210 -7.23 8.11 24.02
C THR A 210 -6.05 9.10 24.01
N LEU A 211 -6.30 10.36 23.62
CA LEU A 211 -5.28 11.36 23.39
C LEU A 211 -5.20 12.36 24.56
N PRO A 212 -4.00 12.78 25.00
CA PRO A 212 -3.87 13.87 25.94
C PRO A 212 -4.27 15.20 25.29
N LEU A 213 -4.81 16.12 26.10
CA LEU A 213 -5.29 17.43 25.65
C LEU A 213 -4.24 18.22 24.86
N ASP A 214 -2.97 18.08 25.23
CA ASP A 214 -1.85 18.80 24.62
C ASP A 214 -1.72 18.51 23.13
N VAL A 215 -2.15 17.33 22.63
CA VAL A 215 -2.19 17.01 21.18
C VAL A 215 -2.92 18.10 20.39
N PHE A 216 -3.96 18.69 20.98
CA PHE A 216 -4.82 19.65 20.30
C PHE A 216 -4.35 21.11 20.45
N ILE A 217 -3.54 21.39 21.48
CA ILE A 217 -3.13 22.76 21.84
C ILE A 217 -1.70 23.03 21.36
N SER A 218 -0.72 22.39 21.99
CA SER A 218 0.72 22.58 21.76
C SER A 218 1.36 21.48 20.90
N GLY A 219 0.64 20.37 20.71
CA GLY A 219 1.22 19.10 20.29
C GLY A 219 1.92 18.37 21.44
N ILE A 220 2.29 17.12 21.19
CA ILE A 220 3.07 16.27 22.09
C ILE A 220 4.28 15.70 21.35
N GLU A 221 5.29 15.25 22.09
CA GLU A 221 6.43 14.52 21.54
C GLU A 221 6.34 13.04 21.89
N LEU A 222 6.36 12.20 20.86
CA LEU A 222 6.37 10.75 20.97
C LEU A 222 7.77 10.22 20.65
N PRO A 223 8.23 9.14 21.30
CA PRO A 223 9.29 8.31 20.74
C PRO A 223 8.89 7.83 19.32
N GLU A 224 9.81 7.91 18.38
CA GLU A 224 9.74 7.30 17.03
C GLU A 224 9.16 5.87 16.96
N ASP A 225 9.40 5.05 18.00
CA ASP A 225 9.12 3.62 18.08
C ASP A 225 7.91 3.33 19.00
N GLU A 226 7.27 4.37 19.55
CA GLU A 226 6.02 4.22 20.29
C GLU A 226 4.94 3.72 19.34
N ILE A 227 4.24 2.66 19.72
CA ILE A 227 3.13 2.16 18.91
C ILE A 227 1.90 3.04 19.13
N VAL A 228 1.45 3.66 18.05
CA VAL A 228 0.24 4.46 17.98
C VAL A 228 -0.78 3.80 17.07
N GLY A 229 -2.06 4.08 17.30
CA GLY A 229 -3.13 3.77 16.37
C GLY A 229 -3.42 4.99 15.49
N VAL A 230 -3.77 4.76 14.23
CA VAL A 230 -4.33 5.79 13.35
C VAL A 230 -5.63 5.26 12.77
N ARG A 231 -6.73 5.98 12.99
CA ARG A 231 -8.02 5.65 12.38
C ARG A 231 -8.20 6.44 11.09
N LEU A 232 -8.22 5.72 9.96
CA LEU A 232 -8.29 6.27 8.61
C LEU A 232 -9.75 6.35 8.16
N TYR A 233 -10.41 7.49 8.40
CA TYR A 233 -11.85 7.65 8.10
C TYR A 233 -12.17 7.63 6.61
N ASP A 234 -11.26 8.14 5.79
CA ASP A 234 -11.42 8.10 4.33
C ASP A 234 -11.28 6.68 3.76
N LEU A 235 -10.79 5.73 4.58
CA LEU A 235 -10.71 4.29 4.30
C LEU A 235 -11.67 3.49 5.18
N GLY A 236 -12.90 4.00 5.30
CA GLY A 236 -13.98 3.33 6.05
C GLY A 236 -13.78 3.29 7.56
N GLY A 237 -12.82 4.02 8.12
CA GLY A 237 -12.50 4.00 9.55
C GLY A 237 -11.60 2.84 9.98
N THR A 238 -10.76 2.35 9.06
CA THR A 238 -9.74 1.33 9.33
C THR A 238 -8.75 1.80 10.39
N LEU A 239 -8.45 0.96 11.40
CA LEU A 239 -7.52 1.30 12.47
C LEU A 239 -6.17 0.60 12.24
N VAL A 240 -5.11 1.37 12.04
CA VAL A 240 -3.77 0.83 11.77
C VAL A 240 -2.86 1.12 12.95
N HIS A 241 -2.16 0.12 13.47
CA HIS A 241 -1.18 0.29 14.54
C HIS A 241 0.25 0.17 14.02
N ARG A 242 1.07 1.21 14.24
CA ARG A 242 2.45 1.32 13.74
C ARG A 242 3.31 2.17 14.69
N PRO A 243 4.64 2.14 14.57
CA PRO A 243 5.51 3.13 15.20
C PRO A 243 5.05 4.56 14.88
N ALA A 244 5.18 5.48 15.83
CA ALA A 244 4.78 6.88 15.71
C ALA A 244 5.44 7.60 14.52
N LEU A 245 6.54 7.06 13.99
CA LEU A 245 7.15 7.49 12.74
C LEU A 245 6.16 7.59 11.56
N ILE A 246 5.12 6.73 11.49
CA ILE A 246 4.08 6.78 10.44
C ILE A 246 3.36 8.14 10.38
N LEU A 247 3.31 8.87 11.50
CA LEU A 247 2.61 10.16 11.57
C LEU A 247 3.28 11.21 10.67
N LEU A 248 4.58 11.08 10.39
CA LEU A 248 5.28 11.94 9.43
C LEU A 248 4.72 11.78 8.02
N GLN A 249 4.58 10.52 7.56
CA GLN A 249 3.99 10.23 6.24
C GLN A 249 2.58 10.82 6.12
N LEU A 250 1.74 10.62 7.14
CA LEU A 250 0.37 11.16 7.14
C LEU A 250 0.33 12.69 7.13
N SER A 251 1.31 13.35 7.77
CA SER A 251 1.46 14.80 7.72
C SER A 251 1.86 15.27 6.32
N ASN A 252 2.85 14.61 5.70
CA ASN A 252 3.30 14.93 4.35
C ASN A 252 2.20 14.69 3.31
N GLU A 253 1.37 13.66 3.51
CA GLU A 253 0.28 13.32 2.62
C GLU A 253 -0.90 14.31 2.72
N ALA A 254 -1.14 14.88 3.91
CA ALA A 254 -2.08 15.97 4.09
C ALA A 254 -1.67 17.25 3.32
N ASP A 255 -0.37 17.47 3.16
CA ASP A 255 0.17 18.60 2.40
C ASP A 255 0.10 18.38 0.88
N THR A 256 0.21 17.14 0.41
CA THR A 256 0.24 16.78 -1.02
C THR A 256 -1.11 16.37 -1.60
N ARG A 257 -2.15 16.15 -0.76
CA ARG A 257 -3.52 15.73 -1.15
C ARG A 257 -3.58 14.42 -1.95
N THR A 258 -2.60 13.53 -1.77
CA THR A 258 -2.66 12.17 -2.33
C THR A 258 -3.27 11.25 -1.26
N LEU A 259 -4.14 10.30 -1.61
CA LEU A 259 -4.73 9.34 -0.63
C LEU A 259 -4.40 7.89 -0.97
N THR A 260 -3.91 7.66 -2.19
CA THR A 260 -3.79 6.33 -2.76
C THR A 260 -2.76 5.47 -2.04
N LYS A 261 -1.71 6.08 -1.47
CA LYS A 261 -0.60 5.35 -0.82
C LYS A 261 -0.98 4.86 0.57
N ILE A 262 -1.80 5.62 1.30
CA ILE A 262 -2.31 5.22 2.62
C ILE A 262 -3.21 3.96 2.52
N ALA A 263 -3.95 3.79 1.41
CA ALA A 263 -4.76 2.59 1.18
C ALA A 263 -3.90 1.31 1.07
N GLU A 264 -2.71 1.40 0.47
CA GLU A 264 -1.74 0.31 0.39
C GLU A 264 -1.07 0.04 1.76
N VAL A 265 -0.87 1.09 2.57
CA VAL A 265 -0.36 0.99 3.96
C VAL A 265 -1.38 0.31 4.90
N ALA A 266 -2.67 0.57 4.70
CA ALA A 266 -3.77 -0.01 5.48
C ALA A 266 -4.13 -1.43 5.04
N GLY A 267 -4.15 -1.67 3.72
CA GLY A 267 -4.46 -2.95 3.11
C GLY A 267 -3.21 -3.63 2.59
N ILE A 268 -2.47 -4.26 3.51
CA ILE A 268 -1.26 -5.08 3.29
C ILE A 268 -0.95 -5.33 1.80
N GLY A 269 -0.28 -4.37 1.16
CA GLY A 269 0.37 -4.57 -0.14
C GLY A 269 1.56 -5.51 0.06
N LEU A 270 1.28 -6.81 0.09
CA LEU A 270 2.28 -7.86 0.27
C LEU A 270 3.17 -7.97 -0.98
N THR A 271 4.12 -7.06 -1.09
CA THR A 271 5.39 -7.38 -1.73
C THR A 271 6.14 -8.31 -0.77
N LEU A 272 5.87 -9.61 -0.91
CA LEU A 272 6.45 -10.66 -0.08
C LEU A 272 7.97 -10.71 -0.28
N GLY A 273 8.70 -10.07 0.63
CA GLY A 273 10.13 -10.32 0.82
C GLY A 273 10.32 -11.67 1.51
N THR A 274 10.79 -12.67 0.77
CA THR A 274 11.07 -14.06 1.17
C THR A 274 12.19 -14.23 2.23
N GLY A 275 12.40 -13.27 3.15
CA GLY A 275 13.68 -13.13 3.86
C GLY A 275 13.78 -13.53 5.34
N SER A 276 12.71 -13.48 6.16
CA SER A 276 12.94 -13.30 7.62
C SER A 276 12.86 -14.54 8.54
N LEU A 277 12.65 -15.76 8.03
CA LEU A 277 12.54 -16.95 8.89
C LEU A 277 13.86 -17.66 9.23
N ALA A 278 15.00 -17.17 8.75
CA ALA A 278 16.32 -17.76 9.05
C ALA A 278 16.68 -17.76 10.55
N GLY A 279 15.97 -16.99 11.39
CA GLY A 279 16.21 -16.89 12.84
C GLY A 279 15.52 -17.95 13.72
N LEU A 280 14.68 -18.84 13.19
CA LEU A 280 13.90 -19.77 14.03
C LEU A 280 14.60 -21.09 14.39
N GLY A 281 15.81 -21.36 13.90
CA GLY A 281 16.53 -22.61 14.22
C GLY A 281 15.83 -23.88 13.72
N ILE A 282 14.94 -23.75 12.74
CA ILE A 282 14.15 -24.85 12.15
C ILE A 282 14.93 -25.41 10.94
N GLU A 283 15.02 -26.74 10.83
CA GLU A 283 15.67 -27.44 9.72
C GLU A 283 15.14 -26.96 8.35
N ALA A 284 16.04 -26.86 7.37
CA ALA A 284 15.80 -26.26 6.05
C ALA A 284 14.55 -26.80 5.31
N SER A 285 14.14 -28.05 5.56
CA SER A 285 12.96 -28.68 4.96
C SER A 285 11.63 -28.19 5.54
N MET A 286 11.60 -27.82 6.83
CA MET A 286 10.43 -27.28 7.52
C MET A 286 10.30 -25.77 7.27
N THR A 287 11.43 -25.04 7.19
CA THR A 287 11.46 -23.61 6.88
C THR A 287 10.88 -23.29 5.49
N ALA A 288 11.19 -24.11 4.48
CA ALA A 288 10.61 -23.95 3.14
C ALA A 288 9.07 -24.13 3.12
N ARG A 289 8.55 -25.03 3.97
CA ARG A 289 7.10 -25.18 4.15
C ARG A 289 6.55 -23.94 4.85
N VAL A 290 7.08 -23.55 6.01
CA VAL A 290 6.63 -22.37 6.79
C VAL A 290 6.61 -21.08 5.95
N LEU A 291 7.60 -20.88 5.06
CA LEU A 291 7.63 -19.73 4.14
C LEU A 291 6.45 -19.76 3.14
N LEU A 292 6.23 -20.90 2.48
CA LEU A 292 5.15 -21.06 1.49
C LEU A 292 3.74 -20.94 2.11
N TRP A 293 3.60 -21.25 3.41
CA TRP A 293 2.37 -21.02 4.18
C TRP A 293 2.19 -19.56 4.60
N ALA A 294 3.27 -18.90 5.03
CA ALA A 294 3.23 -17.50 5.45
C ALA A 294 2.78 -16.59 4.30
N ASP A 295 3.25 -16.84 3.07
CA ASP A 295 2.84 -16.13 1.87
C ASP A 295 1.34 -16.25 1.58
N ARG A 296 0.76 -17.45 1.79
CA ARG A 296 -0.67 -17.71 1.57
C ARG A 296 -1.57 -17.10 2.65
N ALA A 297 -1.16 -17.17 3.91
CA ALA A 297 -1.91 -16.55 5.00
C ALA A 297 -1.86 -15.02 4.91
N ALA A 298 -0.73 -14.48 4.45
CA ALA A 298 -0.60 -13.08 4.15
C ALA A 298 -1.55 -12.69 3.00
N LEU A 299 -1.60 -13.46 1.89
CA LEU A 299 -2.57 -13.25 0.80
C LEU A 299 -4.01 -13.20 1.33
N ALA A 300 -4.40 -14.16 2.16
CA ALA A 300 -5.74 -14.20 2.77
C ALA A 300 -6.01 -12.96 3.66
N LEU A 301 -5.02 -12.50 4.43
CA LEU A 301 -5.15 -11.25 5.19
C LEU A 301 -5.30 -10.01 4.30
N GLY A 302 -4.66 -10.00 3.13
CA GLY A 302 -4.86 -8.95 2.11
C GLY A 302 -6.28 -8.99 1.53
N THR A 303 -6.83 -10.18 1.29
CA THR A 303 -8.24 -10.36 0.90
C THR A 303 -9.19 -9.88 1.99
N ILE A 304 -8.96 -10.27 3.25
CA ILE A 304 -9.73 -9.76 4.40
C ILE A 304 -9.68 -8.24 4.45
N ALA A 305 -8.50 -7.63 4.32
CA ALA A 305 -8.37 -6.16 4.34
C ALA A 305 -9.23 -5.49 3.28
N SER A 306 -9.22 -6.03 2.05
CA SER A 306 -9.99 -5.51 0.93
C SER A 306 -11.50 -5.63 1.17
N VAL A 307 -11.97 -6.81 1.57
CA VAL A 307 -13.41 -7.07 1.82
C VAL A 307 -13.90 -6.30 3.06
N VAL A 308 -13.08 -6.23 4.11
CA VAL A 308 -13.37 -5.43 5.30
C VAL A 308 -13.47 -3.96 4.96
N ALA A 309 -12.56 -3.41 4.15
CA ALA A 309 -12.62 -2.00 3.76
C ALA A 309 -13.93 -1.68 3.02
N GLU A 310 -14.41 -2.58 2.17
CA GLU A 310 -15.68 -2.43 1.44
C GLU A 310 -16.91 -2.50 2.36
N HIS A 311 -16.92 -3.41 3.34
CA HIS A 311 -18.11 -3.70 4.14
C HIS A 311 -18.05 -3.22 5.61
N ARG A 312 -16.97 -2.57 6.05
CA ARG A 312 -16.76 -2.17 7.45
C ARG A 312 -17.93 -1.36 8.00
N GLY A 313 -18.41 -0.37 7.23
CA GLY A 313 -19.55 0.47 7.63
C GLY A 313 -20.82 -0.36 7.86
N GLU A 314 -21.13 -1.26 6.92
CA GLU A 314 -22.30 -2.13 6.99
C GLU A 314 -22.21 -3.13 8.15
N ILE A 315 -21.01 -3.66 8.42
CA ILE A 315 -20.76 -4.58 9.54
C ILE A 315 -21.02 -3.87 10.87
N VAL A 316 -20.52 -2.64 11.03
CA VAL A 316 -20.76 -1.84 12.25
C VAL A 316 -22.22 -1.43 12.38
N GLU A 317 -22.86 -1.04 11.29
CA GLU A 317 -24.27 -0.63 11.28
C GLU A 317 -25.19 -1.79 11.67
N ARG A 318 -24.99 -2.98 11.11
CA ARG A 318 -25.85 -4.15 11.36
C ARG A 318 -25.54 -4.85 12.68
N HIS A 319 -24.26 -4.96 13.04
CA HIS A 319 -23.82 -5.82 14.15
C HIS A 319 -23.32 -5.06 15.38
N GLY A 320 -23.38 -3.71 15.36
CA GLY A 320 -23.08 -2.85 16.50
C GLY A 320 -21.73 -3.16 17.16
N ASP A 321 -21.74 -3.35 18.47
CA ASP A 321 -20.53 -3.58 19.27
C ASP A 321 -19.83 -4.91 18.94
N THR A 322 -20.58 -5.92 18.52
CA THR A 322 -20.02 -7.21 18.08
C THR A 322 -19.20 -7.02 16.80
N GLY A 323 -19.76 -6.32 15.82
CA GLY A 323 -19.06 -5.96 14.57
C GLY A 323 -17.81 -5.11 14.84
N ARG A 324 -17.92 -4.09 15.69
CA ARG A 324 -16.77 -3.25 16.09
C ARG A 324 -15.66 -4.06 16.77
N THR A 325 -16.02 -4.96 17.67
CA THR A 325 -15.06 -5.80 18.40
C THR A 325 -14.32 -6.73 17.45
N PHE A 326 -15.04 -7.37 16.53
CA PHE A 326 -14.43 -8.21 15.50
C PHE A 326 -13.46 -7.44 14.61
N LEU A 327 -13.89 -6.31 14.05
CA LEU A 327 -13.07 -5.45 13.19
C LEU A 327 -11.81 -4.95 13.92
N ARG A 328 -11.91 -4.65 15.22
CA ARG A 328 -10.76 -4.28 16.05
C ARG A 328 -9.70 -5.39 16.11
N TYR A 329 -10.10 -6.65 16.27
CA TYR A 329 -9.15 -7.76 16.29
C TYR A 329 -8.54 -8.03 14.91
N VAL A 330 -9.31 -7.88 13.84
CA VAL A 330 -8.79 -7.95 12.46
C VAL A 330 -7.68 -6.91 12.27
N ASP A 331 -7.95 -5.66 12.64
CA ASP A 331 -7.01 -4.52 12.58
C ASP A 331 -5.72 -4.78 13.38
N MET A 332 -5.85 -5.37 14.58
CA MET A 332 -4.70 -5.72 15.43
C MET A 332 -3.84 -6.84 14.83
N VAL A 333 -4.47 -7.91 14.31
CA VAL A 333 -3.76 -9.04 13.69
C VAL A 333 -3.07 -8.61 12.39
N GLN A 334 -3.73 -7.79 11.57
CA GLN A 334 -3.12 -7.20 10.38
C GLN A 334 -1.93 -6.32 10.75
N SER A 335 -2.06 -5.50 11.80
CA SER A 335 -0.98 -4.63 12.25
C SER A 335 0.24 -5.40 12.76
N ALA A 336 0.02 -6.44 13.56
CA ALA A 336 1.08 -7.33 14.01
C ALA A 336 1.75 -8.05 12.82
N THR A 337 0.96 -8.54 11.88
CA THR A 337 1.46 -9.26 10.68
C THR A 337 2.29 -8.36 9.78
N ALA A 338 1.92 -7.09 9.62
CA ALA A 338 2.69 -6.14 8.81
C ALA A 338 4.10 -5.87 9.36
N ILE A 339 4.28 -5.97 10.67
CA ILE A 339 5.58 -5.73 11.34
C ILE A 339 6.40 -7.01 11.47
N TYR A 340 5.78 -8.10 11.95
CA TYR A 340 6.48 -9.32 12.35
C TYR A 340 6.38 -10.47 11.35
N GLY A 341 5.50 -10.35 10.36
CA GLY A 341 5.07 -11.46 9.50
C GLY A 341 4.10 -12.40 10.21
N PHE A 342 3.27 -13.09 9.42
CA PHE A 342 2.15 -13.88 9.94
C PHE A 342 2.60 -15.03 10.85
N ALA A 343 3.65 -15.75 10.45
CA ALA A 343 4.15 -16.90 11.21
C ALA A 343 4.56 -16.50 12.64
N ARG A 344 5.21 -15.34 12.80
CA ARG A 344 5.61 -14.84 14.12
C ARG A 344 4.39 -14.38 14.91
N THR A 345 3.48 -13.62 14.31
CA THR A 345 2.21 -13.24 14.94
C THR A 345 1.45 -14.46 15.48
N ALA A 346 1.28 -15.50 14.66
CA ALA A 346 0.57 -16.72 15.07
C ALA A 346 1.27 -17.46 16.23
N LEU A 347 2.61 -17.47 16.26
CA LEU A 347 3.39 -18.21 17.26
C LEU A 347 3.60 -17.45 18.56
N THR A 348 3.79 -16.13 18.51
CA THR A 348 4.19 -15.32 19.67
C THR A 348 3.07 -14.45 20.21
N MET A 349 2.01 -14.22 19.45
CA MET A 349 0.85 -13.41 19.85
C MET A 349 -0.44 -14.24 19.82
N ALA A 350 -0.39 -15.44 20.42
CA ALA A 350 -1.52 -16.37 20.43
C ALA A 350 -2.81 -15.77 21.02
N SER A 351 -2.69 -14.80 21.93
CA SER A 351 -3.81 -14.04 22.49
C SER A 351 -4.51 -13.16 21.45
N LEU A 352 -3.78 -12.53 20.51
CA LEU A 352 -4.41 -11.79 19.41
C LEU A 352 -5.21 -12.72 18.49
N VAL A 353 -4.64 -13.87 18.13
CA VAL A 353 -5.34 -14.89 17.31
C VAL A 353 -6.54 -15.46 18.05
N SER A 354 -6.40 -15.75 19.34
CA SER A 354 -7.51 -16.23 20.18
C SER A 354 -8.61 -15.18 20.33
N GLY A 355 -8.25 -13.90 20.44
CA GLY A 355 -9.20 -12.79 20.48
C GLY A 355 -9.93 -12.61 19.15
N LEU A 356 -9.21 -12.73 18.02
CA LEU A 356 -9.82 -12.76 16.69
C LEU A 356 -10.82 -13.92 16.56
N ARG A 357 -10.44 -15.12 16.99
CA ARG A 357 -11.35 -16.29 16.99
C ARG A 357 -12.61 -16.04 17.82
N GLY A 358 -12.45 -15.60 19.07
CA GLY A 358 -13.58 -15.36 19.96
C GLY A 358 -14.53 -14.26 19.44
N SER A 359 -13.98 -13.21 18.84
CA SER A 359 -14.80 -12.14 18.24
C SER A 359 -15.46 -12.57 16.92
N ALA A 360 -14.80 -13.40 16.11
CA ALA A 360 -15.38 -14.01 14.91
C ALA A 360 -16.55 -14.93 15.26
N ASP A 361 -16.41 -15.75 16.31
CA ASP A 361 -17.49 -16.60 16.83
C ASP A 361 -18.68 -15.77 17.32
N GLY A 362 -18.41 -14.67 18.04
CA GLY A 362 -19.44 -13.72 18.47
C GLY A 362 -20.19 -13.08 17.29
N LEU A 363 -19.46 -12.62 16.27
CA LEU A 363 -20.07 -12.05 15.06
C LEU A 363 -20.86 -13.09 14.28
N ARG A 364 -20.33 -14.32 14.14
CA ARG A 364 -21.04 -15.43 13.48
C ARG A 364 -22.37 -15.75 14.15
N GLY A 365 -22.43 -15.68 15.49
CA GLY A 365 -23.68 -15.86 16.23
C GLY A 365 -24.71 -14.75 16.00
N ALA A 366 -24.28 -13.56 15.56
CA ALA A 366 -25.14 -12.43 15.22
C ALA A 366 -25.58 -12.43 13.74
N VAL A 367 -24.77 -13.02 12.86
CA VAL A 367 -25.08 -13.14 11.43
C VAL A 367 -26.21 -14.15 11.21
N SER A 368 -27.31 -13.68 10.61
CA SER A 368 -28.54 -14.47 10.43
C SER A 368 -28.80 -14.92 8.98
N SER A 369 -28.09 -14.37 7.99
CA SER A 369 -28.24 -14.71 6.58
C SER A 369 -26.90 -14.88 5.87
N ALA A 370 -26.89 -15.69 4.80
CA ALA A 370 -25.71 -15.89 3.96
C ALA A 370 -25.35 -14.66 3.11
N ASP A 371 -26.31 -13.75 2.89
CA ASP A 371 -26.14 -12.49 2.16
C ASP A 371 -25.65 -11.35 3.05
N ASP A 372 -25.38 -11.63 4.34
CA ASP A 372 -24.77 -10.66 5.24
C ASP A 372 -23.31 -10.41 4.80
N PRO A 373 -22.87 -9.15 4.61
CA PRO A 373 -21.49 -8.85 4.24
C PRO A 373 -20.47 -9.39 5.26
N ALA A 374 -20.86 -9.52 6.53
CA ALA A 374 -20.01 -10.15 7.54
C ALA A 374 -19.73 -11.64 7.24
N ALA A 375 -20.63 -12.35 6.53
CA ALA A 375 -20.44 -13.76 6.20
C ALA A 375 -19.25 -13.99 5.24
N ALA A 376 -19.02 -13.07 4.30
CA ALA A 376 -17.85 -13.14 3.42
C ALA A 376 -16.55 -12.92 4.20
N VAL A 377 -16.52 -11.90 5.06
CA VAL A 377 -15.35 -11.60 5.91
C VAL A 377 -15.04 -12.75 6.89
N LEU A 378 -16.07 -13.34 7.49
CA LEU A 378 -15.93 -14.47 8.41
C LEU A 378 -15.32 -15.70 7.71
N ARG A 379 -15.71 -15.97 6.46
CA ARG A 379 -15.16 -17.09 5.68
C ARG A 379 -13.66 -16.94 5.45
N GLU A 380 -13.23 -15.76 5.01
CA GLU A 380 -11.79 -15.46 4.83
C GLU A 380 -11.04 -15.48 6.18
N THR A 381 -11.69 -15.04 7.26
CA THR A 381 -11.13 -15.11 8.61
C THR A 381 -10.94 -16.55 9.08
N ASP A 382 -11.88 -17.44 8.77
CA ASP A 382 -11.78 -18.87 9.10
C ASP A 382 -10.58 -19.52 8.41
N ASP A 383 -10.30 -19.14 7.16
CA ASP A 383 -9.09 -19.58 6.46
C ASP A 383 -7.83 -19.12 7.20
N VAL A 384 -7.75 -17.85 7.61
CA VAL A 384 -6.61 -17.33 8.39
C VAL A 384 -6.46 -18.04 9.74
N LEU A 385 -7.57 -18.28 10.47
CA LEU A 385 -7.55 -18.96 11.76
C LEU A 385 -7.13 -20.43 11.62
N ALA A 386 -7.62 -21.13 10.60
CA ALA A 386 -7.20 -22.50 10.30
C ALA A 386 -5.69 -22.57 10.02
N ARG A 387 -5.13 -21.58 9.29
CA ARG A 387 -3.67 -21.49 9.08
C ARG A 387 -2.90 -21.22 10.36
N ALA A 388 -3.42 -20.37 11.24
CA ALA A 388 -2.79 -20.14 12.53
C ALA A 388 -2.73 -21.44 13.36
N ASP A 389 -3.79 -22.26 13.34
CA ASP A 389 -3.84 -23.54 14.04
C ASP A 389 -2.85 -24.56 13.46
N GLU A 390 -2.70 -24.62 12.13
CA GLU A 390 -1.67 -25.45 11.48
C GLU A 390 -0.26 -25.07 11.96
N ILE A 391 0.05 -23.77 12.04
CA ILE A 391 1.35 -23.26 12.49
C ILE A 391 1.60 -23.58 13.97
N MET A 392 0.61 -23.34 14.83
CA MET A 392 0.72 -23.62 16.27
C MET A 392 0.83 -25.13 16.53
N GLY A 393 0.08 -25.95 15.80
CA GLY A 393 0.08 -27.41 15.92
C GLY A 393 1.40 -28.06 15.50
N ALA A 394 2.06 -27.54 14.46
CA ALA A 394 3.36 -28.06 13.99
C ALA A 394 4.47 -27.97 15.06
N ARG A 395 4.36 -27.04 16.02
CA ARG A 395 5.30 -26.90 17.15
C ARG A 395 5.07 -27.95 18.24
N GLY A 396 3.83 -28.41 18.42
CA GLY A 396 3.46 -29.42 19.42
C GLY A 396 3.84 -30.86 19.05
N GLY A 397 4.15 -31.12 17.78
CA GLY A 397 4.43 -32.45 17.23
C GLY A 397 5.91 -32.88 17.19
N GLY A 398 6.81 -32.17 17.87
CA GLY A 398 8.24 -32.51 17.88
C GLY A 398 8.50 -33.98 18.30
N PRO A 399 9.41 -34.70 17.62
CA PRO A 399 9.64 -36.12 17.86
C PRO A 399 10.05 -36.34 19.32
N ARG A 400 9.27 -37.17 20.01
CA ARG A 400 9.59 -37.71 21.33
C ARG A 400 11.01 -38.30 21.21
N PRO A 401 12.00 -37.90 22.03
CA PRO A 401 13.34 -38.45 21.92
C PRO A 401 13.24 -39.94 22.20
N GLY A 402 13.38 -40.73 21.14
CA GLY A 402 13.38 -42.18 21.20
C GLY A 402 14.51 -42.62 22.12
N GLY A 403 14.14 -43.31 23.19
CA GLY A 403 15.08 -44.03 24.03
C GLY A 403 15.94 -44.93 23.15
N THR A 404 17.23 -44.69 23.17
CA THR A 404 18.24 -45.58 22.62
C THR A 404 18.28 -46.80 23.54
N GLU A 405 17.75 -47.92 23.06
CA GLU A 405 18.14 -49.24 23.58
C GLU A 405 18.83 -50.00 22.44
N PRO A 406 20.04 -50.58 22.65
CA PRO A 406 20.88 -51.06 21.56
C PRO A 406 20.44 -52.46 21.12
N GLU A 407 20.36 -52.64 19.80
CA GLU A 407 20.17 -53.95 19.18
C GLU A 407 21.29 -54.94 19.52
N THR A 408 20.93 -56.21 19.68
CA THR A 408 21.82 -57.35 19.37
C THR A 408 20.98 -58.49 18.76
N PRO A 409 21.48 -59.20 17.73
CA PRO A 409 20.66 -59.81 16.67
C PRO A 409 20.51 -61.33 16.82
N THR A 410 19.48 -61.93 16.19
CA THR A 410 19.55 -63.30 15.62
C THR A 410 18.38 -63.59 14.68
N THR A 411 18.67 -64.52 13.75
CA THR A 411 18.10 -64.70 12.41
C THR A 411 17.06 -65.86 12.36
N PRO A 412 16.63 -66.35 11.17
CA PRO A 412 15.25 -66.40 10.67
C PRO A 412 14.54 -67.76 10.90
N THR A 413 13.23 -67.91 10.58
CA THR A 413 12.59 -69.17 10.09
C THR A 413 11.09 -69.02 9.71
N THR A 414 10.80 -69.31 8.43
CA THR A 414 9.64 -69.92 7.73
C THR A 414 8.14 -69.60 8.01
N SER A 415 7.41 -69.35 6.91
CA SER A 415 5.93 -69.43 6.64
C SER A 415 5.31 -70.83 6.95
N PRO A 416 3.97 -71.14 6.95
CA PRO A 416 2.91 -70.71 5.98
C PRO A 416 1.37 -70.68 6.39
N THR A 417 0.52 -70.10 5.52
CA THR A 417 -0.85 -70.49 5.03
C THR A 417 -2.08 -70.77 5.98
N THR A 418 -3.10 -69.86 5.94
CA THR A 418 -4.60 -70.02 5.71
C THR A 418 -5.50 -70.89 6.65
N PRO A 419 -6.88 -70.84 6.72
CA PRO A 419 -7.98 -69.87 6.45
C PRO A 419 -8.97 -69.61 7.65
N SER A 420 -10.02 -68.80 7.41
CA SER A 420 -11.26 -68.55 8.21
C SER A 420 -12.03 -69.79 8.73
N PRO A 421 -12.99 -69.60 9.66
CA PRO A 421 -14.41 -69.56 9.24
C PRO A 421 -15.33 -68.60 10.04
N THR A 422 -16.43 -68.23 9.38
CA THR A 422 -17.67 -67.60 9.87
C THR A 422 -18.36 -68.45 10.96
N PRO A 423 -19.25 -67.87 11.78
CA PRO A 423 -20.65 -68.31 11.66
C PRO A 423 -21.73 -67.23 11.87
N ASP A 424 -22.73 -67.32 11.00
CA ASP A 424 -24.18 -67.30 11.21
C ASP A 424 -24.87 -66.33 12.20
N THR A 425 -25.67 -65.48 11.56
CA THR A 425 -26.87 -64.76 11.99
C THR A 425 -27.92 -65.65 12.69
N PRO A 426 -28.73 -65.09 13.60
CA PRO A 426 -30.18 -65.05 13.32
C PRO A 426 -30.85 -63.71 13.70
N GLY A 427 -31.67 -63.17 12.80
CA GLY A 427 -32.64 -62.09 13.09
C GLY A 427 -33.97 -62.64 13.62
N PRO A 428 -35.08 -61.89 13.48
CA PRO A 428 -35.42 -60.71 14.29
C PRO A 428 -36.82 -60.83 14.94
N ALA A 429 -37.17 -59.91 15.85
CA ALA A 429 -38.52 -59.74 16.40
C ALA A 429 -38.78 -58.26 16.78
N PRO A 430 -40.05 -57.82 16.85
CA PRO A 430 -40.53 -56.60 16.17
C PRO A 430 -40.62 -55.36 17.07
N GLU A 431 -40.40 -54.18 16.48
CA GLU A 431 -40.72 -52.90 17.11
C GLU A 431 -42.05 -52.33 16.59
N THR A 432 -42.88 -51.99 17.56
CA THR A 432 -44.19 -51.31 17.48
C THR A 432 -44.08 -49.89 16.90
N PRO A 433 -45.08 -49.41 16.12
CA PRO A 433 -45.12 -48.03 15.66
C PRO A 433 -45.66 -47.11 16.75
N GLY A 434 -44.91 -46.05 17.07
CA GLY A 434 -45.36 -44.93 17.90
C GLY A 434 -46.28 -43.97 17.13
N PRO A 435 -47.10 -43.16 17.83
CA PRO A 435 -48.19 -42.40 17.24
C PRO A 435 -47.71 -41.15 16.49
N GLU A 436 -48.38 -40.92 15.37
CA GLU A 436 -48.26 -39.79 14.44
C GLU A 436 -48.76 -38.47 15.07
N PRO A 437 -48.05 -37.34 14.87
CA PRO A 437 -48.49 -36.04 15.38
C PRO A 437 -49.67 -35.47 14.56
N PRO A 438 -50.58 -34.71 15.18
CA PRO A 438 -51.78 -34.22 14.52
C PRO A 438 -51.47 -33.12 13.50
N GLY A 439 -52.06 -33.25 12.32
CA GLY A 439 -51.94 -32.30 11.22
C GLY A 439 -52.56 -30.93 11.52
N PRO A 440 -52.09 -29.86 10.84
CA PRO A 440 -52.61 -28.51 11.03
C PRO A 440 -53.98 -28.38 10.38
N GLY A 441 -54.91 -27.78 11.13
CA GLY A 441 -56.30 -27.56 10.71
C GLY A 441 -56.45 -26.56 9.55
N PRO A 442 -57.56 -26.63 8.80
CA PRO A 442 -57.86 -25.71 7.72
C PRO A 442 -58.50 -24.45 8.33
N ASP A 443 -57.79 -23.32 8.33
CA ASP A 443 -58.33 -21.94 8.31
C ASP A 443 -57.26 -20.91 8.72
N ALA A 444 -56.13 -20.90 7.99
CA ALA A 444 -55.19 -19.78 8.01
C ALA A 444 -55.25 -19.08 6.64
N PRO A 445 -55.43 -17.75 6.58
CA PRO A 445 -55.37 -17.01 5.32
C PRO A 445 -53.96 -17.19 4.73
N GLY A 446 -53.90 -17.75 3.52
CA GLY A 446 -52.65 -18.04 2.84
C GLY A 446 -51.77 -16.79 2.67
N PRO A 447 -50.44 -16.97 2.61
CA PRO A 447 -49.52 -15.87 2.37
C PRO A 447 -49.88 -15.18 1.06
N VAL A 448 -50.03 -13.85 1.12
CA VAL A 448 -50.14 -13.01 -0.07
C VAL A 448 -48.91 -13.31 -0.94
N PRO A 449 -49.07 -13.68 -2.23
CA PRO A 449 -47.94 -13.94 -3.09
C PRO A 449 -47.05 -12.70 -3.14
N GLU A 450 -45.78 -12.90 -2.80
CA GLU A 450 -44.75 -11.88 -2.91
C GLU A 450 -44.75 -11.35 -4.36
N PRO A 451 -44.80 -10.01 -4.56
CA PRO A 451 -44.81 -9.45 -5.90
C PRO A 451 -43.55 -9.94 -6.63
N PRO A 452 -43.67 -10.37 -7.90
CA PRO A 452 -42.53 -10.87 -8.65
C PRO A 452 -41.42 -9.83 -8.66
N ALA A 453 -40.20 -10.27 -8.38
CA ALA A 453 -39.00 -9.44 -8.48
C ALA A 453 -39.04 -8.69 -9.82
N PRO A 454 -38.76 -7.37 -9.84
CA PRO A 454 -38.77 -6.61 -11.08
C PRO A 454 -37.85 -7.29 -12.08
N ALA A 455 -38.42 -7.70 -13.23
CA ALA A 455 -37.68 -8.34 -14.30
C ALA A 455 -36.47 -7.47 -14.65
N GLU A 456 -35.29 -8.08 -14.74
CA GLU A 456 -34.09 -7.38 -15.22
C GLU A 456 -34.44 -6.66 -16.53
N PRO A 457 -34.09 -5.37 -16.67
CA PRO A 457 -34.45 -4.61 -17.84
C PRO A 457 -33.85 -5.28 -19.07
N ALA A 458 -34.72 -5.69 -19.99
CA ALA A 458 -34.31 -6.33 -21.24
C ALA A 458 -33.28 -5.44 -21.97
N VAL A 459 -32.19 -6.07 -22.45
CA VAL A 459 -31.12 -5.37 -23.18
C VAL A 459 -31.73 -4.57 -24.34
N PRO A 460 -31.44 -3.25 -24.45
CA PRO A 460 -32.00 -2.41 -25.49
C PRO A 460 -31.67 -2.92 -26.90
N ARG A 461 -32.64 -2.84 -27.81
CA ARG A 461 -32.48 -3.28 -29.20
C ARG A 461 -31.30 -2.57 -29.87
N GLY A 462 -30.37 -3.37 -30.42
CA GLY A 462 -29.15 -2.87 -31.06
C GLY A 462 -27.89 -2.99 -30.19
N PHE A 463 -28.04 -3.38 -28.93
CA PHE A 463 -26.94 -3.79 -28.05
C PHE A 463 -26.91 -5.31 -27.92
N ARG A 464 -25.72 -5.85 -27.72
CA ARG A 464 -25.48 -7.26 -27.37
C ARG A 464 -25.79 -7.49 -25.90
N GLU A 465 -25.84 -8.76 -25.50
CA GLU A 465 -26.11 -9.18 -24.11
C GLU A 465 -25.13 -8.57 -23.10
N ASP A 466 -23.89 -8.28 -23.52
CA ASP A 466 -22.87 -7.61 -22.72
C ASP A 466 -23.03 -6.08 -22.61
N GLY A 467 -24.12 -5.54 -23.15
CA GLY A 467 -24.40 -4.10 -23.17
C GLY A 467 -23.60 -3.31 -24.19
N THR A 468 -22.96 -3.95 -25.16
CA THR A 468 -22.15 -3.27 -26.20
C THR A 468 -22.85 -3.20 -27.57
N ALA A 469 -22.60 -2.14 -28.31
CA ALA A 469 -23.01 -1.98 -29.71
C ALA A 469 -21.79 -1.60 -30.58
N PRO A 470 -21.65 -2.12 -31.81
CA PRO A 470 -20.54 -1.75 -32.69
C PRO A 470 -20.45 -0.23 -32.91
N ARG A 471 -19.21 0.29 -32.96
CA ARG A 471 -18.94 1.68 -33.30
C ARG A 471 -18.08 1.73 -34.57
N THR A 472 -18.47 2.57 -35.52
CA THR A 472 -17.69 2.83 -36.73
C THR A 472 -16.50 3.74 -36.40
N GLY A 473 -15.32 3.41 -36.93
CA GLY A 473 -14.11 4.20 -36.69
C GLY A 473 -14.09 5.56 -37.38
N SER A 474 -13.25 6.44 -36.86
CA SER A 474 -12.89 7.71 -37.49
C SER A 474 -11.39 7.72 -37.81
N PRO A 475 -10.95 8.23 -38.96
CA PRO A 475 -9.52 8.42 -39.25
C PRO A 475 -8.79 9.27 -38.19
N SER A 476 -9.50 10.19 -37.52
CA SER A 476 -8.95 11.04 -36.45
C SER A 476 -8.88 10.37 -35.07
N ARG A 477 -9.39 9.14 -34.94
CA ARG A 477 -9.38 8.36 -33.70
C ARG A 477 -9.06 6.90 -34.00
N PRO A 478 -7.78 6.59 -34.28
CA PRO A 478 -7.36 5.25 -34.66
C PRO A 478 -7.57 4.26 -33.51
N VAL A 479 -7.68 2.98 -33.86
CA VAL A 479 -7.79 1.88 -32.90
C VAL A 479 -6.61 0.94 -33.12
N TYR A 480 -5.85 0.69 -32.06
CA TYR A 480 -4.71 -0.21 -32.07
C TYR A 480 -5.04 -1.51 -31.34
N SER A 481 -4.30 -2.57 -31.68
CA SER A 481 -4.38 -3.87 -31.03
C SER A 481 -3.08 -4.18 -30.29
N GLN A 482 -3.19 -4.55 -29.02
CA GLN A 482 -2.09 -4.97 -28.16
C GLN A 482 -1.67 -6.41 -28.39
N GLY A 483 -2.40 -7.18 -29.21
CA GLY A 483 -2.17 -8.62 -29.33
C GLY A 483 -2.47 -9.36 -28.03
N GLN A 484 -1.58 -10.29 -27.65
CA GLN A 484 -1.72 -11.12 -26.43
C GLN A 484 -0.92 -10.57 -25.24
N ASP A 485 -0.09 -9.55 -25.45
CA ASP A 485 0.80 -9.01 -24.43
C ASP A 485 0.04 -8.07 -23.48
N PRO A 486 0.46 -7.93 -22.21
CA PRO A 486 -0.21 -7.09 -21.20
C PRO A 486 0.04 -5.58 -21.42
N THR A 487 0.03 -5.10 -22.66
CA THR A 487 0.41 -3.73 -23.04
C THR A 487 -0.79 -2.79 -23.21
N CYS A 488 -1.92 -3.08 -22.53
CA CYS A 488 -3.15 -2.30 -22.65
C CYS A 488 -2.98 -0.81 -22.31
N GLY A 489 -2.12 -0.49 -21.34
CA GLY A 489 -1.76 0.88 -20.96
C GLY A 489 -1.08 1.62 -22.11
N PRO A 490 0.15 1.23 -22.53
CA PRO A 490 0.86 1.91 -23.61
C PRO A 490 0.09 2.00 -24.93
N VAL A 491 -0.68 0.97 -25.29
CA VAL A 491 -1.51 0.99 -26.50
C VAL A 491 -2.64 2.02 -26.36
N SER A 492 -3.25 2.14 -25.18
CA SER A 492 -4.25 3.18 -24.89
C SER A 492 -3.64 4.58 -24.89
N ALA A 493 -2.43 4.75 -24.35
CA ALA A 493 -1.68 6.00 -24.44
C ALA A 493 -1.40 6.38 -25.89
N GLY A 494 -0.89 5.45 -26.72
CA GLY A 494 -0.62 5.73 -28.13
C GLY A 494 -1.89 6.15 -28.90
N MET A 495 -3.02 5.47 -28.65
CA MET A 495 -4.33 5.86 -29.19
C MET A 495 -4.74 7.29 -28.80
N ALA A 496 -4.47 7.70 -27.56
CA ALA A 496 -4.78 9.05 -27.06
C ALA A 496 -3.80 10.10 -27.61
N ILE A 497 -2.48 9.82 -27.58
CA ILE A 497 -1.41 10.66 -28.11
C ILE A 497 -1.65 11.00 -29.59
N GLU A 498 -2.03 10.01 -30.40
CA GLU A 498 -2.34 10.24 -31.82
C GLU A 498 -3.60 11.07 -32.03
N THR A 499 -4.60 10.90 -31.16
CA THR A 499 -5.81 11.74 -31.20
C THR A 499 -5.45 13.21 -30.95
N MET A 500 -4.39 13.45 -30.18
CA MET A 500 -3.84 14.79 -29.95
C MET A 500 -2.90 15.29 -31.05
N GLY A 501 -2.71 14.51 -32.13
CA GLY A 501 -1.85 14.86 -33.25
C GLY A 501 -0.36 14.80 -32.93
N GLN A 502 0.03 14.18 -31.81
CA GLN A 502 1.42 14.06 -31.41
C GLN A 502 2.06 12.80 -32.04
N PRO A 503 3.28 12.92 -32.59
CA PRO A 503 3.98 11.78 -33.15
C PRO A 503 4.41 10.82 -32.03
N HIS A 504 4.33 9.52 -32.32
CA HIS A 504 4.81 8.46 -31.43
C HIS A 504 5.15 7.20 -32.23
N ASP A 505 5.99 6.34 -31.66
CA ASP A 505 6.25 4.99 -32.16
C ASP A 505 5.61 3.99 -31.20
N MET A 506 4.58 3.29 -31.65
CA MET A 506 3.89 2.29 -30.84
C MET A 506 4.84 1.20 -30.34
N ALA A 507 5.84 0.81 -31.13
CA ALA A 507 6.81 -0.22 -30.74
C ALA A 507 7.70 0.25 -29.59
N GLU A 508 8.00 1.54 -29.47
CA GLU A 508 8.71 2.10 -28.33
C GLU A 508 7.80 2.29 -27.12
N LEU A 509 6.54 2.71 -27.31
CA LEU A 509 5.59 2.85 -26.22
C LEU A 509 5.36 1.52 -25.50
N VAL A 510 5.16 0.41 -26.23
CA VAL A 510 4.90 -0.88 -25.59
C VAL A 510 6.07 -1.42 -24.76
N LYS A 511 7.32 -1.00 -25.04
CA LYS A 511 8.49 -1.38 -24.22
C LYS A 511 8.45 -0.80 -22.81
N SER A 512 7.62 0.22 -22.57
CA SER A 512 7.44 0.79 -21.25
C SER A 512 6.50 -0.03 -20.35
N ALA A 513 5.79 -1.04 -20.89
CA ALA A 513 5.04 -1.98 -20.06
C ALA A 513 5.98 -2.98 -19.39
N GLY A 514 5.78 -3.19 -18.09
CA GLY A 514 6.39 -4.30 -17.36
C GLY A 514 5.68 -5.64 -17.64
N PRO A 515 6.17 -6.74 -17.04
CA PRO A 515 5.59 -8.08 -17.22
C PRO A 515 4.12 -8.16 -16.77
N ASP A 516 3.72 -7.32 -15.81
CA ASP A 516 2.35 -7.28 -15.26
C ASP A 516 1.49 -6.13 -15.84
N GLY A 517 2.02 -5.42 -16.85
CA GLY A 517 1.39 -4.25 -17.45
C GLY A 517 2.00 -2.94 -16.97
N MET A 518 1.16 -1.90 -16.83
CA MET A 518 1.60 -0.53 -16.54
C MET A 518 0.67 0.12 -15.51
N TYR A 519 1.25 0.76 -14.49
CA TYR A 519 0.50 1.54 -13.52
C TYR A 519 -0.02 2.86 -14.10
N ILE A 520 -1.08 3.41 -13.51
CA ILE A 520 -1.72 4.62 -14.05
C ILE A 520 -0.82 5.86 -13.92
N SER A 521 0.06 5.89 -12.93
CA SER A 521 1.12 6.89 -12.73
C SER A 521 2.14 6.85 -13.87
N ASP A 522 2.67 5.67 -14.19
CA ASP A 522 3.58 5.47 -15.33
C ASP A 522 2.91 5.83 -16.66
N LEU A 523 1.63 5.49 -16.80
CA LEU A 523 0.84 5.81 -17.97
C LEU A 523 0.63 7.32 -18.11
N LEU A 524 0.42 8.04 -17.00
CA LEU A 524 0.37 9.50 -17.00
C LEU A 524 1.72 10.09 -17.44
N SER A 525 2.82 9.64 -16.85
CA SER A 525 4.18 10.05 -17.23
C SER A 525 4.46 9.76 -18.71
N LEU A 526 3.99 8.61 -19.22
CA LEU A 526 4.08 8.26 -20.63
C LEU A 526 3.35 9.28 -21.50
N VAL A 527 2.12 9.66 -21.17
CA VAL A 527 1.34 10.66 -21.92
C VAL A 527 2.00 12.06 -21.84
N GLN A 528 2.42 12.48 -20.65
CA GLN A 528 3.00 13.81 -20.42
C GLN A 528 4.37 13.99 -21.12
N ARG A 529 5.16 12.93 -21.29
CA ARG A 529 6.41 12.95 -22.07
C ARG A 529 6.20 13.33 -23.54
N HIS A 530 4.98 13.20 -24.06
CA HIS A 530 4.61 13.68 -25.40
C HIS A 530 4.06 15.11 -25.40
N HIS A 531 4.37 15.89 -24.36
CA HIS A 531 3.94 17.29 -24.18
C HIS A 531 2.42 17.47 -24.15
N ILE A 532 1.69 16.44 -23.73
CA ILE A 532 0.24 16.49 -23.56
C ILE A 532 -0.08 16.85 -22.12
N ASP A 533 -0.80 17.95 -21.92
CA ASP A 533 -1.37 18.28 -20.61
C ASP A 533 -2.41 17.22 -20.24
N ALA A 534 -2.05 16.40 -19.26
CA ALA A 534 -2.86 15.32 -18.75
C ALA A 534 -2.75 15.31 -17.23
N ARG A 535 -3.84 14.93 -16.58
CA ARG A 535 -3.90 14.73 -15.13
C ARG A 535 -4.55 13.40 -14.81
N MET A 536 -4.07 12.76 -13.77
CA MET A 536 -4.75 11.61 -13.20
C MET A 536 -5.90 12.05 -12.30
N ASN A 537 -7.03 11.35 -12.38
CA ASN A 537 -8.15 11.48 -11.48
C ASN A 537 -8.53 10.08 -10.98
N LEU A 538 -8.35 9.84 -9.68
CA LEU A 538 -8.51 8.53 -9.05
C LEU A 538 -9.91 8.29 -8.48
N THR A 539 -10.75 9.32 -8.48
CA THR A 539 -12.14 9.29 -8.02
C THR A 539 -13.07 9.85 -9.10
N ALA A 540 -12.69 9.69 -10.37
CA ALA A 540 -13.48 10.12 -11.50
C ALA A 540 -14.80 9.37 -11.53
N THR A 541 -15.87 10.11 -11.82
CA THR A 541 -17.16 9.55 -12.19
C THR A 541 -17.26 9.43 -13.71
N VAL A 542 -18.24 8.66 -14.21
CA VAL A 542 -18.54 8.66 -15.65
C VAL A 542 -19.03 10.04 -16.11
N GLY A 543 -19.61 10.85 -15.20
CA GLY A 543 -19.92 12.25 -15.45
C GLY A 543 -18.67 13.09 -15.73
N ASP A 544 -17.60 12.88 -14.96
CA ASP A 544 -16.32 13.56 -15.17
C ASP A 544 -15.68 13.17 -16.49
N LEU A 545 -15.73 11.88 -16.85
CA LEU A 545 -15.32 11.41 -18.19
C LEU A 545 -16.13 12.13 -19.28
N GLY A 546 -17.45 12.24 -19.12
CA GLY A 546 -18.32 12.94 -20.06
C GLY A 546 -17.99 14.43 -20.18
N ALA A 547 -17.68 15.10 -19.08
CA ALA A 547 -17.29 16.51 -19.09
C ALA A 547 -15.94 16.72 -19.77
N ALA A 548 -14.93 15.92 -19.42
CA ALA A 548 -13.58 16.00 -19.98
C ALA A 548 -13.53 15.66 -21.48
N THR A 549 -14.39 14.77 -21.93
CA THR A 549 -14.46 14.34 -23.35
C THR A 549 -15.49 15.12 -24.17
N SER A 550 -16.16 16.11 -23.57
CA SER A 550 -17.16 16.91 -24.25
C SER A 550 -16.55 17.80 -25.32
N SER A 551 -17.34 18.18 -26.34
CA SER A 551 -16.91 19.17 -27.33
C SER A 551 -16.60 20.54 -26.72
N ALA A 552 -17.22 20.88 -25.58
CA ALA A 552 -16.94 22.11 -24.84
C ALA A 552 -15.54 22.10 -24.21
N ALA A 553 -15.04 20.91 -23.87
CA ALA A 553 -13.67 20.69 -23.39
C ALA A 553 -12.68 20.36 -24.53
N GLY A 554 -13.03 20.67 -25.79
CA GLY A 554 -12.19 20.40 -26.97
C GLY A 554 -12.35 18.99 -27.54
N GLY A 555 -13.18 18.15 -26.93
CA GLY A 555 -13.39 16.76 -27.38
C GLY A 555 -12.19 15.85 -27.12
N ASN A 556 -11.39 16.13 -26.09
CA ASN A 556 -10.22 15.33 -25.77
C ASN A 556 -10.61 13.89 -25.40
N PRO A 557 -9.80 12.86 -25.71
CA PRO A 557 -10.02 11.54 -25.14
C PRO A 557 -9.63 11.51 -23.65
N ALA A 558 -10.14 10.52 -22.92
CA ALA A 558 -9.65 10.15 -21.60
C ALA A 558 -9.21 8.68 -21.62
N ILE A 559 -8.28 8.29 -20.76
CA ILE A 559 -7.90 6.88 -20.59
C ILE A 559 -8.49 6.41 -19.28
N ALA A 560 -9.35 5.40 -19.29
CA ALA A 560 -10.05 4.88 -18.11
C ALA A 560 -9.55 3.49 -17.76
N LEU A 561 -9.40 3.22 -16.46
CA LEU A 561 -9.15 1.88 -15.94
C LEU A 561 -10.49 1.20 -15.63
N ILE A 562 -10.67 0.00 -16.16
CA ILE A 562 -11.87 -0.81 -15.93
C ILE A 562 -11.49 -2.16 -15.31
N ARG A 563 -12.41 -2.70 -14.51
CA ARG A 563 -12.32 -4.04 -13.93
C ARG A 563 -12.85 -5.07 -14.93
N MET A 564 -12.09 -6.13 -15.10
CA MET A 564 -12.45 -7.27 -15.94
C MET A 564 -13.25 -8.31 -15.14
N PRO A 565 -14.16 -9.06 -15.77
CA PRO A 565 -14.91 -10.10 -15.09
C PRO A 565 -13.97 -11.22 -14.60
N PRO A 566 -14.34 -11.93 -13.52
CA PRO A 566 -13.58 -13.06 -13.01
C PRO A 566 -13.28 -14.10 -14.12
N GLY A 567 -12.04 -14.61 -14.14
CA GLY A 567 -11.57 -15.55 -15.17
C GLY A 567 -10.94 -14.90 -16.42
N SER A 568 -10.90 -13.56 -16.48
CA SER A 568 -10.11 -12.84 -17.49
C SER A 568 -8.61 -13.01 -17.24
N SER A 569 -7.78 -12.82 -18.27
CA SER A 569 -6.30 -12.94 -18.19
C SER A 569 -5.63 -11.94 -17.24
N HIS A 570 -6.31 -10.85 -16.90
CA HIS A 570 -5.89 -9.85 -15.91
C HIS A 570 -7.13 -9.19 -15.29
N ALA A 571 -6.99 -8.69 -14.06
CA ALA A 571 -8.10 -8.11 -13.30
C ALA A 571 -8.48 -6.69 -13.75
N PHE A 572 -7.56 -5.95 -14.36
CA PHE A 572 -7.74 -4.55 -14.74
C PHE A 572 -7.26 -4.28 -16.16
N HIS A 573 -7.98 -3.43 -16.87
CA HIS A 573 -7.73 -3.14 -18.28
C HIS A 573 -7.89 -1.65 -18.57
N TYR A 574 -6.97 -1.06 -19.33
CA TYR A 574 -7.11 0.32 -19.79
C TYR A 574 -7.89 0.38 -21.09
N VAL A 575 -8.78 1.36 -21.19
CA VAL A 575 -9.52 1.68 -22.41
C VAL A 575 -9.51 3.19 -22.65
N VAL A 576 -9.66 3.60 -23.91
CA VAL A 576 -9.80 5.02 -24.24
C VAL A 576 -11.27 5.37 -24.36
N VAL A 577 -11.69 6.39 -23.61
CA VAL A 577 -13.04 6.95 -23.63
C VAL A 577 -13.02 8.21 -24.49
N ASP A 578 -13.79 8.20 -25.58
CA ASP A 578 -13.88 9.33 -26.50
C ASP A 578 -15.06 10.26 -26.23
N GLY A 579 -15.97 9.88 -25.34
CA GLY A 579 -17.22 10.59 -25.12
C GLY A 579 -18.25 9.81 -24.32
N VAL A 580 -19.10 10.53 -23.59
CA VAL A 580 -20.38 10.03 -23.08
C VAL A 580 -21.49 10.68 -23.90
N THR A 581 -22.37 9.89 -24.52
CA THR A 581 -23.34 10.38 -25.50
C THR A 581 -24.60 9.51 -25.54
N THR A 582 -25.61 9.92 -26.31
CA THR A 582 -26.80 9.10 -26.54
C THR A 582 -26.72 8.38 -27.90
N ARG A 583 -26.96 7.07 -27.91
CA ARG A 583 -27.09 6.23 -29.12
C ARG A 583 -28.28 5.31 -28.98
N LEU A 584 -29.10 5.22 -30.03
CA LEU A 584 -30.32 4.41 -30.05
C LEU A 584 -31.26 4.72 -28.85
N GLY A 585 -31.30 5.99 -28.42
CA GLY A 585 -32.09 6.44 -27.26
C GLY A 585 -31.51 6.06 -25.89
N GLN A 586 -30.32 5.46 -25.82
CA GLN A 586 -29.64 5.06 -24.59
C GLN A 586 -28.42 5.92 -24.32
N GLN A 587 -28.14 6.23 -23.05
CA GLN A 587 -26.85 6.81 -22.66
C GLN A 587 -25.76 5.75 -22.78
N VAL A 588 -24.66 6.11 -23.43
CA VAL A 588 -23.54 5.22 -23.73
C VAL A 588 -22.21 5.92 -23.57
N VAL A 589 -21.19 5.10 -23.29
CA VAL A 589 -19.78 5.49 -23.32
C VAL A 589 -19.19 5.02 -24.65
N ALA A 590 -18.50 5.91 -25.36
CA ALA A 590 -17.82 5.61 -26.61
C ALA A 590 -16.39 5.13 -26.31
N VAL A 591 -16.14 3.84 -26.49
CA VAL A 591 -14.90 3.16 -26.05
C VAL A 591 -14.06 2.75 -27.25
N ARG A 592 -12.75 2.98 -27.19
CA ARG A 592 -11.73 2.30 -27.99
C ARG A 592 -10.95 1.38 -27.07
N ASN A 593 -10.97 0.09 -27.39
CA ASN A 593 -10.37 -0.95 -26.60
C ASN A 593 -9.07 -1.41 -27.27
N PRO A 594 -7.95 -1.47 -26.53
CA PRO A 594 -6.65 -1.88 -27.06
C PRO A 594 -6.61 -3.34 -27.54
N TRP A 595 -7.69 -4.10 -27.49
CA TRP A 595 -7.87 -5.36 -28.24
C TRP A 595 -8.18 -5.17 -29.73
N GLY A 596 -8.03 -3.96 -30.27
CA GLY A 596 -8.29 -3.68 -31.69
C GLY A 596 -9.77 -3.49 -32.01
N THR A 597 -10.59 -3.17 -31.01
CA THR A 597 -12.04 -2.99 -31.19
C THR A 597 -12.50 -1.63 -30.66
N GLN A 598 -13.65 -1.17 -31.15
CA GLN A 598 -14.33 0.01 -30.62
C GLN A 598 -15.83 -0.21 -30.63
N TYR A 599 -16.49 0.31 -29.60
CA TYR A 599 -17.91 0.08 -29.38
C TYR A 599 -18.52 1.22 -28.57
N PHE A 600 -19.84 1.25 -28.57
CA PHE A 600 -20.62 1.95 -27.56
C PHE A 600 -20.98 0.96 -26.47
N GLU A 601 -20.77 1.31 -25.21
CA GLU A 601 -21.21 0.52 -24.06
C GLU A 601 -22.29 1.28 -23.31
N LEU A 602 -23.36 0.60 -22.87
CA LEU A 602 -24.40 1.20 -22.04
C LEU A 602 -23.79 1.84 -20.79
N LEU A 603 -24.26 3.04 -20.43
CA LEU A 603 -23.73 3.81 -19.31
C LEU A 603 -23.68 2.99 -18.01
N ASP A 604 -24.76 2.28 -17.69
CA ASP A 604 -24.87 1.46 -16.48
C ASP A 604 -23.90 0.27 -16.49
N SER A 605 -23.69 -0.35 -17.66
CA SER A 605 -22.73 -1.45 -17.82
C SER A 605 -21.30 -0.94 -17.59
N PHE A 606 -20.95 0.18 -18.22
CA PHE A 606 -19.63 0.77 -18.08
C PHE A 606 -19.37 1.22 -16.63
N THR A 607 -20.36 1.86 -15.99
CA THR A 607 -20.27 2.37 -14.62
C THR A 607 -19.95 1.25 -13.62
N LYS A 608 -20.52 0.05 -13.80
CA LYS A 608 -20.24 -1.12 -12.94
C LYS A 608 -18.81 -1.64 -13.07
N LYS A 609 -18.18 -1.43 -14.23
CA LYS A 609 -16.81 -1.89 -14.51
C LYS A 609 -15.77 -0.82 -14.23
N PHE A 610 -16.14 0.45 -14.31
CA PHE A 610 -15.22 1.56 -14.14
C PHE A 610 -14.69 1.61 -12.71
N THR A 611 -13.36 1.65 -12.55
CA THR A 611 -12.72 1.64 -11.22
C THR A 611 -12.75 3.01 -10.53
N GLY A 612 -13.18 4.05 -11.25
CA GLY A 612 -13.07 5.45 -10.82
C GLY A 612 -11.71 6.08 -11.18
N GLN A 613 -10.78 5.34 -11.77
CA GLN A 613 -9.46 5.87 -12.13
C GLN A 613 -9.36 6.19 -13.62
N ALA A 614 -8.94 7.41 -13.94
CA ALA A 614 -8.75 7.85 -15.31
C ALA A 614 -7.64 8.89 -15.47
N ILE A 615 -7.03 8.93 -16.65
CA ILE A 615 -6.20 10.04 -17.12
C ILE A 615 -7.08 10.96 -17.96
N MET A 616 -7.23 12.20 -17.51
CA MET A 616 -7.98 13.26 -18.17
C MET A 616 -7.02 14.13 -18.98
N ILE A 617 -7.25 14.25 -20.28
CA ILE A 617 -6.43 15.07 -21.16
C ILE A 617 -7.06 16.46 -21.30
N ASN A 618 -6.31 17.49 -20.95
CA ASN A 618 -6.71 18.89 -20.99
C ASN A 618 -5.91 19.63 -22.07
N TYR A 619 -5.90 19.07 -23.27
CA TYR A 619 -5.13 19.65 -24.36
C TYR A 619 -6.01 20.61 -25.17
N SER A 620 -5.59 21.86 -25.23
CA SER A 620 -6.23 22.89 -26.07
C SER A 620 -5.34 23.10 -27.30
N PHE A 621 -5.89 22.95 -28.51
CA PHE A 621 -5.18 23.26 -29.75
C PHE A 621 -4.89 24.75 -29.90
#